data_AF-A0A819WFY5-F1
#
_entry.id   AF-A0A819WFY5-F1
#
_cell.length_a   1.000
_cell.length_b   1.000
_cell.length_c   1.000
_cell.angle_alpha   90.00
_cell.angle_beta   90.00
_cell.angle_gamma   90.00
#
_symmetry.space_group_name_H-M   'P 1'
#
loop_
_entity.id
_entity.type
_entity.pdbx_description
1 polymer ?
#
loop_
_entity_poly.entity_id
_entity_poly.type
_entity_poly.pdbx_seq_one_letter_code
_entity_poly.pdbx_strand_id
1 'polypeptide(L)'
;CTTSYGPAIQVSISCSSRAVSSIMDLYRNEDNILKTIQIVDVQKPLDSRQGYGRLIQLKESRTIREAIENVKTLTGLKHIRLALANNKTIDSPIKTIAVCAGSGSGVFSGARNVDLQLTGELSHHAVLDAIHRGTTVILCDHTNTERGFLNIIKKHFEQIWNENQVKLFISERDKDPLEIV
;
A
#
# COMPACT_ATOMS: atom_id res chain seq x y z
N CYS A 1 54.54 -11.88 5.00
CA CYS A 1 54.53 -12.30 6.41
C CYS A 1 53.09 -12.45 6.86
N THR A 2 52.62 -13.69 6.99
CA THR A 2 51.29 -14.03 7.52
C THR A 2 51.36 -14.00 9.04
N THR A 3 50.97 -12.88 9.65
CA THR A 3 50.66 -12.83 11.08
C THR A 3 49.34 -13.55 11.30
N SER A 4 49.39 -14.75 11.90
CA SER A 4 48.19 -15.44 12.37
C SER A 4 47.63 -14.66 13.56
N TYR A 5 46.63 -13.82 13.31
CA TYR A 5 45.75 -13.37 14.37
C TYR A 5 44.91 -14.58 14.79
N GLY A 6 44.75 -14.79 16.10
CA GLY A 6 43.85 -15.83 16.64
C GLY A 6 42.41 -15.66 16.13
N PRO A 7 41.47 -16.52 16.52
CA PRO A 7 40.10 -16.45 16.02
C PRO A 7 39.52 -15.06 16.25
N ALA A 8 39.29 -14.31 15.17
CA ALA A 8 38.68 -12.99 15.22
C ALA A 8 37.18 -13.16 15.50
N ILE A 9 36.70 -12.49 16.55
CA ILE A 9 35.28 -12.48 16.90
C ILE A 9 34.65 -11.26 16.23
N GLN A 10 33.72 -11.49 15.31
CA GLN A 10 32.90 -10.43 14.72
C GLN A 10 31.59 -10.31 15.49
N VAL A 11 31.26 -9.09 15.93
CA VAL A 11 29.99 -8.77 16.61
C VAL A 11 29.21 -7.78 15.75
N SER A 12 27.95 -8.11 15.46
CA SER A 12 27.03 -7.25 14.70
C SER A 12 25.88 -6.80 15.59
N ILE A 13 25.65 -5.49 15.68
CA ILE A 13 24.59 -4.89 16.51
C ILE A 13 23.68 -4.04 15.62
N SER A 14 22.40 -4.39 15.55
CA SER A 14 21.39 -3.58 14.87
C SER A 14 20.73 -2.63 15.87
N CYS A 15 20.74 -1.33 15.58
CA CYS A 15 20.19 -0.31 16.47
C CYS A 15 19.54 0.85 15.68
N SER A 16 18.78 1.70 16.36
CA SER A 16 18.31 2.96 15.77
C SER A 16 19.46 3.97 15.66
N SER A 17 19.37 4.91 14.72
CA SER A 17 20.38 5.97 14.53
C SER A 17 20.66 6.77 15.82
N ARG A 18 19.66 6.92 16.70
CA ARG A 18 19.80 7.61 18.00
C ARG A 18 20.61 6.84 19.03
N ALA A 19 20.68 5.51 18.92
CA ALA A 19 21.36 4.65 19.88
C ALA A 19 22.85 4.44 19.55
N VAL A 20 23.30 4.86 18.37
CA VAL A 20 24.68 4.67 17.89
C VAL A 20 25.69 5.31 18.84
N SER A 21 25.46 6.55 19.29
CA SER A 21 26.37 7.23 20.20
C SER A 21 26.52 6.50 21.53
N SER A 22 25.40 6.02 22.10
CA SER A 22 25.41 5.25 23.34
C SER A 22 26.16 3.92 23.19
N ILE A 23 26.07 3.28 22.03
CA ILE A 23 26.82 2.05 21.75
C ILE A 23 28.31 2.35 21.60
N MET A 24 28.69 3.42 20.91
CA MET A 24 30.09 3.85 20.79
C MET A 24 30.70 4.18 22.16
N ASP A 25 29.91 4.79 23.06
CA ASP A 25 30.35 5.13 24.41
C ASP A 25 30.68 3.91 25.26
N LEU A 26 30.00 2.77 25.06
CA LEU A 26 30.30 1.52 25.77
C LEU A 26 31.71 0.99 25.46
N TYR A 27 32.26 1.31 24.30
CA TYR A 27 33.58 0.85 23.84
C TYR A 27 34.63 1.97 23.84
N ARG A 28 34.33 3.12 24.45
CA ARG A 28 35.19 4.31 24.43
C ARG A 28 36.62 4.08 24.94
N ASN A 29 36.82 3.15 25.86
CA ASN A 29 38.13 2.85 26.45
C ASN A 29 38.85 1.66 25.78
N GLU A 30 38.27 1.09 24.73
CA GLU A 30 38.80 -0.09 24.03
C GLU A 30 39.35 0.31 22.66
N ASP A 31 40.54 0.92 22.63
CA ASP A 31 41.18 1.48 21.43
C ASP A 31 41.28 0.51 20.24
N ASN A 32 41.46 -0.79 20.51
CA ASN A 32 41.54 -1.82 19.48
C ASN A 32 40.18 -2.05 18.82
N ILE A 33 39.09 -1.94 19.59
CA ILE A 33 37.72 -2.10 19.10
C ILE A 33 37.35 -0.87 18.26
N LEU A 34 37.59 0.35 18.77
CA LEU A 34 37.22 1.59 18.09
C LEU A 34 37.84 1.72 16.68
N LYS A 35 39.06 1.22 16.46
CA LYS A 35 39.74 1.23 15.15
C LYS A 35 39.12 0.26 14.12
N THR A 36 38.26 -0.65 14.56
CA THR A 36 37.70 -1.72 13.72
C THR A 36 36.17 -1.64 13.59
N ILE A 37 35.52 -0.70 14.29
CA ILE A 37 34.07 -0.49 14.18
C ILE A 37 33.71 0.02 12.77
N GLN A 38 32.72 -0.62 12.18
CA GLN A 38 32.06 -0.16 10.97
C GLN A 38 30.60 0.15 11.29
N ILE A 39 30.18 1.39 11.03
CA ILE A 39 28.78 1.79 11.12
C ILE A 39 28.22 1.73 9.71
N VAL A 40 27.26 0.83 9.50
CA VAL A 40 26.58 0.66 8.22
C VAL A 40 25.14 1.13 8.40
N ASP A 41 24.67 1.98 7.51
CA ASP A 41 23.25 2.31 7.46
C ASP A 41 22.48 1.09 6.93
N VAL A 42 21.61 0.54 7.78
CA VAL A 42 20.82 -0.65 7.45
C VAL A 42 19.39 -0.20 7.18
N GLN A 43 18.98 -0.28 5.92
CA GLN A 43 17.57 -0.13 5.60
C GLN A 43 16.81 -1.35 6.11
N LYS A 44 15.67 -1.10 6.78
CA LYS A 44 14.77 -2.18 7.16
C LYS A 44 14.39 -2.94 5.89
N PRO A 45 14.59 -4.28 5.84
CA PRO A 45 14.18 -5.05 4.67
C PRO A 45 12.68 -4.81 4.42
N LEU A 46 12.32 -4.63 3.15
CA LEU A 46 10.93 -4.45 2.75
C LEU A 46 10.15 -5.69 3.22
N ASP A 47 9.14 -5.47 4.07
CA ASP A 47 8.18 -6.53 4.38
C ASP A 47 7.31 -6.70 3.14
N SER A 48 7.42 -7.85 2.47
CA SER A 48 6.66 -8.15 1.26
C SER A 48 5.14 -8.13 1.47
N ARG A 49 4.67 -8.10 2.72
CA ARG A 49 3.26 -7.97 3.09
C ARG A 49 2.80 -6.53 3.26
N GLN A 50 3.72 -5.56 3.20
CA GLN A 50 3.48 -4.14 3.43
C GLN A 50 3.78 -3.33 2.18
N GLY A 51 2.95 -2.33 1.92
CA GLY A 51 3.06 -1.47 0.74
C GLY A 51 1.72 -0.90 0.31
N TYR A 52 1.78 0.09 -0.57
CA TYR A 52 0.60 0.72 -1.17
C TYR A 52 0.02 -0.16 -2.27
N GLY A 53 -1.31 -0.25 -2.30
CA GLY A 53 -2.05 -1.01 -3.30
C GLY A 53 -1.83 -2.52 -3.26
N ARG A 54 -2.58 -3.27 -4.06
CA ARG A 54 -2.46 -4.72 -4.20
C ARG A 54 -2.60 -5.13 -5.66
N LEU A 55 -1.79 -6.10 -6.08
CA LEU A 55 -1.95 -6.79 -7.35
C LEU A 55 -2.53 -8.18 -7.05
N ILE A 56 -3.68 -8.48 -7.65
CA ILE A 56 -4.49 -9.66 -7.36
C ILE A 56 -4.65 -10.45 -8.64
N GLN A 57 -4.39 -11.75 -8.58
CA GLN A 57 -4.74 -12.69 -9.63
C GLN A 57 -5.91 -13.55 -9.16
N LEU A 58 -7.04 -13.46 -9.85
CA LEU A 58 -8.22 -14.24 -9.57
C LEU A 58 -8.01 -15.71 -9.96
N LYS A 59 -8.53 -16.63 -9.14
CA LYS A 59 -8.53 -18.06 -9.45
C LYS A 59 -9.34 -18.35 -10.72
N GLU A 60 -10.52 -17.73 -10.80
CA GLU A 60 -11.44 -17.81 -11.93
C GLU A 60 -11.64 -16.41 -12.53
N SER A 61 -11.75 -16.32 -13.85
CA SER A 61 -12.03 -15.05 -14.51
C SER A 61 -13.42 -14.53 -14.14
N ARG A 62 -13.52 -13.21 -13.98
CA ARG A 62 -14.77 -12.49 -13.78
C ARG A 62 -14.97 -11.50 -14.90
N THR A 63 -16.17 -11.01 -15.09
CA THR A 63 -16.46 -9.94 -16.06
C THR A 63 -16.21 -8.57 -15.44
N ILE A 64 -15.96 -7.56 -16.29
CA ILE A 64 -15.88 -6.16 -15.85
C ILE A 64 -17.20 -5.73 -15.18
N ARG A 65 -18.35 -6.20 -15.69
CA ARG A 65 -19.68 -5.98 -15.11
C ARG A 65 -19.77 -6.47 -13.67
N GLU A 66 -19.35 -7.70 -13.39
CA GLU A 66 -19.32 -8.23 -12.02
C GLU A 66 -18.42 -7.37 -11.11
N ALA A 67 -17.28 -6.91 -11.62
CA ALA A 67 -16.40 -6.03 -10.85
C ALA A 67 -17.06 -4.68 -10.53
N ILE A 68 -17.76 -4.06 -11.50
CA ILE A 68 -18.51 -2.82 -11.30
C ILE A 68 -19.55 -2.98 -10.18
N GLU A 69 -20.36 -4.05 -10.23
CA GLU A 69 -21.40 -4.27 -9.23
C GLU A 69 -20.82 -4.56 -7.83
N ASN A 70 -19.72 -5.32 -7.76
CA ASN A 70 -19.00 -5.53 -6.51
C ASN A 70 -18.46 -4.23 -5.93
N VAL A 71 -17.86 -3.36 -6.76
CA VAL A 71 -17.33 -2.06 -6.32
C VAL A 71 -18.46 -1.18 -5.80
N LYS A 72 -19.58 -1.09 -6.51
CA LYS A 72 -20.75 -0.32 -6.04
C LYS A 72 -21.30 -0.86 -4.72
N THR A 73 -21.39 -2.18 -4.59
CA THR A 73 -21.87 -2.83 -3.35
C THR A 73 -20.93 -2.53 -2.17
N LEU A 74 -19.62 -2.61 -2.39
CA LEU A 74 -18.61 -2.37 -1.35
C LEU A 74 -18.51 -0.91 -0.92
N THR A 75 -18.64 0.02 -1.86
CA THR A 75 -18.50 1.46 -1.62
C THR A 75 -19.83 2.16 -1.30
N GLY A 76 -20.97 1.53 -1.61
CA GLY A 76 -22.29 2.15 -1.52
C GLY A 76 -22.59 3.20 -2.59
N LEU A 77 -21.72 3.36 -3.59
CA LEU A 77 -21.87 4.34 -4.65
C LEU A 77 -22.91 3.90 -5.69
N LYS A 78 -23.82 4.81 -6.04
CA LYS A 78 -24.79 4.59 -7.13
C LYS A 78 -24.13 4.64 -8.51
N HIS A 79 -23.19 5.57 -8.67
CA HIS A 79 -22.48 5.83 -9.92
C HIS A 79 -20.98 5.76 -9.66
N ILE A 80 -20.26 5.20 -10.63
CA ILE A 80 -18.79 5.14 -10.66
C ILE A 80 -18.33 5.49 -12.07
N ARG A 81 -17.08 5.91 -12.23
CA ARG A 81 -16.51 6.24 -13.54
C ARG A 81 -15.76 5.03 -14.09
N LEU A 82 -16.02 4.69 -15.34
CA LEU A 82 -15.41 3.56 -16.03
C LEU A 82 -14.72 4.05 -17.31
N ALA A 83 -13.48 3.64 -17.50
CA ALA A 83 -12.79 3.72 -18.78
C ALA A 83 -12.47 2.29 -19.23
N LEU A 84 -13.15 1.84 -20.28
CA LEU A 84 -12.91 0.53 -20.86
C LEU A 84 -11.60 0.53 -21.64
N ALA A 85 -10.82 -0.54 -21.49
CA ALA A 85 -9.69 -0.80 -22.36
C ALA A 85 -10.14 -0.88 -23.84
N ASN A 86 -9.23 -0.51 -24.75
CA ASN A 86 -9.50 -0.58 -26.18
C ASN A 86 -9.92 -2.02 -26.58
N ASN A 87 -10.98 -2.12 -27.39
CA ASN A 87 -11.58 -3.38 -27.85
C ASN A 87 -12.15 -4.27 -26.73
N LYS A 88 -12.44 -3.72 -25.54
CA LYS A 88 -13.15 -4.42 -24.47
C LYS A 88 -14.56 -3.87 -24.30
N THR A 89 -15.43 -4.74 -23.79
CA THR A 89 -16.80 -4.42 -23.37
C THR A 89 -16.95 -4.74 -21.88
N ILE A 90 -18.05 -4.30 -21.27
CA ILE A 90 -18.35 -4.63 -19.87
C ILE A 90 -18.47 -6.14 -19.59
N ASP A 91 -18.72 -6.95 -20.62
CA ASP A 91 -18.80 -8.42 -20.49
C ASP A 91 -17.46 -9.11 -20.77
N SER A 92 -16.41 -8.35 -21.07
CA SER A 92 -15.06 -8.90 -21.24
C SER A 92 -14.50 -9.47 -19.94
N PRO A 93 -13.74 -10.58 -20.00
CA PRO A 93 -13.17 -11.20 -18.81
C PRO A 93 -11.96 -10.43 -18.29
N ILE A 94 -11.79 -10.47 -16.97
CA ILE A 94 -10.66 -9.97 -16.20
C ILE A 94 -10.16 -11.08 -15.26
N LYS A 95 -8.86 -11.14 -15.05
CA LYS A 95 -8.21 -12.08 -14.14
C LYS A 95 -7.17 -11.40 -13.26
N THR A 96 -6.50 -10.37 -13.76
CA THR A 96 -5.51 -9.60 -13.01
C THR A 96 -6.05 -8.22 -12.67
N ILE A 97 -6.09 -7.89 -11.37
CA ILE A 97 -6.63 -6.64 -10.85
C ILE A 97 -5.56 -5.93 -10.02
N ALA A 98 -5.28 -4.67 -10.34
CA ALA A 98 -4.50 -3.79 -9.49
C ALA A 98 -5.45 -2.83 -8.75
N VAL A 99 -5.33 -2.74 -7.42
CA VAL A 99 -6.17 -1.87 -6.61
C VAL A 99 -5.32 -0.94 -5.76
N CYS A 100 -5.73 0.31 -5.63
CA CYS A 100 -5.15 1.28 -4.70
C CYS A 100 -6.24 2.25 -4.26
N ALA A 101 -6.54 2.34 -2.97
CA ALA A 101 -7.39 3.42 -2.47
C ALA A 101 -6.69 4.78 -2.67
N GLY A 102 -7.47 5.87 -2.77
CA GLY A 102 -6.97 7.21 -3.03
C GLY A 102 -6.43 7.39 -4.45
N SER A 103 -5.25 7.99 -4.59
CA SER A 103 -4.63 8.29 -5.90
C SER A 103 -3.63 7.21 -6.34
N GLY A 104 -4.02 6.40 -7.33
CA GLY A 104 -3.28 5.23 -7.77
C GLY A 104 -2.13 5.48 -8.77
N SER A 105 -1.98 6.69 -9.33
CA SER A 105 -1.10 6.94 -10.49
C SER A 105 0.35 6.47 -10.26
N GLY A 106 0.96 6.86 -9.12
CA GLY A 106 2.32 6.45 -8.77
C GLY A 106 2.41 4.97 -8.42
N VAL A 107 1.40 4.44 -7.72
CA VAL A 107 1.34 3.05 -7.25
C VAL A 107 1.24 2.07 -8.43
N PHE A 108 0.52 2.46 -9.49
CA PHE A 108 0.35 1.62 -10.68
C PHE A 108 1.49 1.71 -11.69
N SER A 109 2.45 2.62 -11.52
CA SER A 109 3.55 2.84 -12.48
C SER A 109 4.35 1.58 -12.81
N GLY A 110 4.51 0.66 -11.85
CA GLY A 110 5.19 -0.62 -12.00
C GLY A 110 4.29 -1.80 -12.39
N ALA A 111 2.97 -1.62 -12.38
CA ALA A 111 2.04 -2.69 -12.70
C ALA A 111 2.02 -2.97 -14.21
N ARG A 112 2.13 -4.24 -14.59
CA ARG A 112 2.14 -4.72 -15.98
C ARG A 112 1.15 -5.86 -16.11
N ASN A 113 0.60 -6.06 -17.32
CA ASN A 113 -0.34 -7.15 -17.63
C ASN A 113 -1.54 -7.18 -16.67
N VAL A 114 -2.14 -6.01 -16.43
CA VAL A 114 -3.30 -5.84 -15.56
C VAL A 114 -4.54 -5.66 -16.43
N ASP A 115 -5.58 -6.44 -16.17
CA ASP A 115 -6.84 -6.34 -16.91
C ASP A 115 -7.70 -5.19 -16.38
N LEU A 116 -7.66 -4.95 -15.05
CA LEU A 116 -8.45 -3.93 -14.37
C LEU A 116 -7.63 -3.17 -13.32
N GLN A 117 -7.66 -1.84 -13.36
CA GLN A 117 -7.22 -0.95 -12.30
C GLN A 117 -8.42 -0.38 -11.55
N LEU A 118 -8.40 -0.44 -10.23
CA LEU A 118 -9.39 0.17 -9.35
C LEU A 118 -8.72 1.17 -8.42
N THR A 119 -9.10 2.43 -8.50
CA THR A 119 -8.59 3.48 -7.61
C THR A 119 -9.60 4.61 -7.41
N GLY A 120 -9.28 5.57 -6.54
CA GLY A 120 -10.08 6.79 -6.41
C GLY A 120 -9.87 7.68 -7.64
N GLU A 121 -8.60 7.98 -7.93
CA GLU A 121 -8.21 9.02 -8.87
C GLU A 121 -7.05 8.62 -9.78
N LEU A 122 -7.14 9.04 -11.04
CA LEU A 122 -6.07 9.09 -12.03
C LEU A 122 -6.22 10.37 -12.86
N SER A 123 -5.09 10.90 -13.36
CA SER A 123 -5.16 11.99 -14.34
C SER A 123 -5.76 11.50 -15.66
N HIS A 124 -6.31 12.40 -16.47
CA HIS A 124 -6.86 12.06 -17.78
C HIS A 124 -5.85 11.28 -18.65
N HIS A 125 -4.60 11.76 -18.69
CA HIS A 125 -3.54 11.08 -19.45
C HIS A 125 -3.19 9.70 -18.89
N ALA A 126 -3.19 9.53 -17.56
CA ALA A 126 -2.96 8.22 -16.95
C ALA A 126 -4.08 7.22 -17.30
N VAL A 127 -5.33 7.68 -17.37
CA VAL A 127 -6.46 6.86 -17.84
C VAL A 127 -6.29 6.48 -19.31
N LEU A 128 -5.97 7.44 -20.19
CA LEU A 128 -5.75 7.19 -21.61
C LEU A 128 -4.62 6.17 -21.84
N ASP A 129 -3.52 6.32 -21.12
CA ASP A 129 -2.37 5.43 -21.19
C ASP A 129 -2.73 4.01 -20.71
N ALA A 130 -3.53 3.89 -19.64
CA ALA A 130 -4.03 2.59 -19.18
C ALA A 130 -4.90 1.88 -20.23
N ILE A 131 -5.87 2.57 -20.83
CA ILE A 131 -6.77 1.94 -21.81
C ILE A 131 -6.06 1.55 -23.11
N HIS A 132 -5.03 2.31 -23.53
CA HIS A 132 -4.19 1.96 -24.68
C HIS A 132 -3.35 0.72 -24.43
N ARG A 133 -2.93 0.48 -23.18
CA ARG A 133 -2.24 -0.76 -22.78
C ARG A 133 -3.18 -1.96 -22.59
N GLY A 134 -4.48 -1.80 -22.83
CA GLY A 134 -5.45 -2.87 -22.65
C GLY A 134 -5.94 -3.04 -21.20
N THR A 135 -5.69 -2.06 -20.33
CA THR A 135 -6.16 -2.07 -18.92
C THR A 135 -7.43 -1.24 -18.77
N THR A 136 -8.51 -1.86 -18.29
CA THR A 136 -9.73 -1.15 -17.90
C THR A 136 -9.50 -0.41 -16.59
N VAL A 137 -10.12 0.76 -16.40
CA VAL A 137 -9.99 1.57 -15.19
C VAL A 137 -11.36 1.83 -14.59
N ILE A 138 -11.51 1.57 -13.28
CA ILE A 138 -12.62 2.04 -12.47
C ILE A 138 -12.12 3.11 -11.51
N LEU A 139 -12.78 4.27 -11.53
CA LEU A 139 -12.50 5.41 -10.65
C LEU A 139 -13.71 5.68 -9.75
N CYS A 140 -13.46 5.79 -8.45
CA CYS A 140 -14.50 6.00 -7.44
C CYS A 140 -14.36 7.29 -6.64
N ASP A 141 -13.45 8.20 -7.02
CA ASP A 141 -13.05 9.37 -6.22
C ASP A 141 -12.35 9.01 -4.90
N HIS A 142 -11.56 9.95 -4.38
CA HIS A 142 -10.58 9.67 -3.32
C HIS A 142 -11.24 9.19 -2.04
N THR A 143 -12.13 10.00 -1.47
CA THR A 143 -12.72 9.77 -0.16
C THR A 143 -13.55 8.49 -0.16
N ASN A 144 -14.28 8.22 -1.24
CA ASN A 144 -15.14 7.03 -1.31
C ASN A 144 -14.35 5.72 -1.28
N THR A 145 -13.11 5.69 -1.77
CA THR A 145 -12.27 4.47 -1.74
C THR A 145 -11.60 4.24 -0.39
N GLU A 146 -11.42 5.28 0.42
CA GLU A 146 -10.69 5.19 1.70
C GLU A 146 -11.62 5.04 2.90
N ARG A 147 -12.79 5.69 2.86
CA ARG A 147 -13.69 5.82 4.02
C ARG A 147 -14.19 4.49 4.57
N GLY A 148 -14.36 3.48 3.72
CA GLY A 148 -14.76 2.13 4.15
C GLY A 148 -13.84 1.56 5.24
N PHE A 149 -12.58 1.97 5.28
CA PHE A 149 -11.61 1.54 6.29
C PHE A 149 -11.93 2.03 7.72
N LEU A 150 -12.65 3.15 7.88
CA LEU A 150 -13.00 3.68 9.20
C LEU A 150 -13.84 2.69 10.01
N ASN A 151 -14.73 1.94 9.36
CA ASN A 151 -15.52 0.88 10.01
C ASN A 151 -14.66 -0.27 10.50
N ILE A 152 -13.56 -0.58 9.78
CA ILE A 152 -12.62 -1.64 10.15
C ILE A 152 -11.81 -1.19 11.37
N ILE A 153 -11.26 0.03 11.33
CA ILE A 153 -10.51 0.60 12.45
C ILE A 153 -11.38 0.72 13.70
N LYS A 154 -12.62 1.21 13.57
CA LYS A 154 -13.52 1.33 14.71
C LYS A 154 -13.73 -0.02 15.41
N LYS A 155 -14.04 -1.07 14.65
CA LYS A 155 -14.17 -2.44 15.18
C LYS A 155 -12.89 -2.93 15.86
N HIS A 156 -11.73 -2.60 15.32
CA HIS A 156 -10.45 -2.95 15.94
C HIS A 156 -10.25 -2.25 17.29
N PHE A 157 -10.57 -0.96 17.38
CA PHE A 157 -10.45 -0.23 18.63
C PHE A 157 -11.50 -0.62 19.67
N GLU A 158 -12.71 -1.01 19.27
CA GLU A 158 -13.74 -1.57 20.16
C GLU A 158 -13.31 -2.90 20.79
N GLN A 159 -12.36 -3.62 20.19
CA GLN A 159 -11.78 -4.83 20.80
C GLN A 159 -10.70 -4.52 21.84
N ILE A 160 -10.08 -3.33 21.77
CA ILE A 160 -8.99 -2.91 22.66
C ILE A 160 -9.54 -2.13 23.86
N TRP A 161 -10.52 -1.24 23.61
CA TRP A 161 -11.15 -0.42 24.64
C TRP A 161 -12.62 -0.77 24.76
N ASN A 162 -13.09 -0.90 26.01
CA ASN A 162 -14.52 -1.04 26.25
C ASN A 162 -15.23 0.33 26.20
N GLU A 163 -16.54 0.32 25.99
CA GLU A 163 -17.36 1.53 25.87
C GLU A 163 -17.36 2.41 27.14
N ASN A 164 -17.05 1.82 28.30
CA ASN A 164 -16.96 2.55 29.57
C ASN A 164 -15.64 3.32 29.71
N GLN A 165 -14.62 3.01 28.90
CA GLN A 165 -13.33 3.70 28.88
C GLN A 165 -13.30 4.79 27.82
N VAL A 166 -13.66 4.45 26.59
CA VAL A 166 -13.58 5.34 25.43
C VAL A 166 -14.78 5.11 24.53
N LYS A 167 -15.51 6.19 24.21
CA LYS A 167 -16.59 6.16 23.23
C LYS A 167 -16.07 6.50 21.85
N LEU A 168 -16.25 5.60 20.90
CA LEU A 168 -15.72 5.72 19.54
C LEU A 168 -16.82 6.13 18.55
N PHE A 169 -16.54 7.15 17.73
CA PHE A 169 -17.46 7.66 16.72
C PHE A 169 -16.76 7.74 15.36
N ILE A 170 -17.52 7.48 14.30
CA ILE A 170 -17.12 7.81 12.93
C ILE A 170 -17.85 9.10 12.56
N SER A 171 -17.13 10.07 11.99
CA SER A 171 -17.73 11.35 11.60
C SER A 171 -18.86 11.14 10.59
N GLU A 172 -20.02 11.76 10.82
CA GLU A 172 -21.14 11.78 9.87
C GLU A 172 -21.09 12.99 8.92
N ARG A 173 -20.26 13.99 9.23
CA ARG A 173 -20.15 15.23 8.45
C ARG A 173 -19.09 15.17 7.36
N ASP A 174 -18.06 14.37 7.60
CA ASP A 174 -16.96 14.17 6.65
C ASP A 174 -17.44 13.28 5.50
N LYS A 175 -17.37 13.80 4.28
CA LYS A 175 -17.87 13.18 3.05
C LYS A 175 -17.01 13.59 1.86
N ASP A 176 -17.16 12.88 0.75
CA ASP A 176 -16.50 13.28 -0.50
C ASP A 176 -16.93 14.72 -0.88
N PRO A 177 -15.99 15.61 -1.21
CA PRO A 177 -16.31 16.99 -1.60
C PRO A 177 -16.93 17.09 -2.99
N LEU A 178 -16.86 16.05 -3.82
CA LEU A 178 -17.40 16.01 -5.16
C LEU A 178 -18.80 15.38 -5.15
N GLU A 179 -19.73 16.01 -5.86
CA GLU A 179 -21.09 15.50 -6.04
C GLU A 179 -21.38 15.24 -7.52
N ILE A 180 -22.06 14.13 -7.80
CA ILE A 180 -22.54 13.78 -9.14
C ILE A 180 -23.89 14.46 -9.32
N VAL A 181 -23.94 15.45 -10.21
CA VAL A 181 -25.15 16.24 -10.54
C VAL A 181 -25.89 15.71 -11.76
#